data_AF-A0A7I9XSR0-F1
#
_entry.id   AF-A0A7I9XSR0-F1
#
_cell.length_a   1.000
_cell.length_b   1.000
_cell.length_c   1.000
_cell.angle_alpha   90.00
_cell.angle_beta   90.00
_cell.angle_gamma   90.00
#
_symmetry.space_group_name_H-M   'P 1'
#
loop_
_entity.id
_entity.type
_entity.pdbx_description
1 polymer ?
#
loop_
_entity_poly.entity_id
_entity_poly.type
_entity_poly.pdbx_seq_one_letter_code
_entity_poly.pdbx_strand_id
1 'polypeptide(L)'
;MTAHSDEDDPARPVSSPPTERVIRILELLASDPERGFSLSEIARMLRISHGTCHAIVTTLAARQWIVRDRRSGSYSWGPALAALARPVNKQAFRPELQRLSDDVGMQVVLGTRQGPTVVVTDAVGESLAALQVSVGFRMPIVAPFCREFVAEAGPQVRKEWVGGLGSPSPRLRRRLGAVLDEVRNRGYAIERMSREYVRVYSALQALAAEGQPDEITARLASAFADLTVVDYLPGELDSTEHRVANVAAPIHDVDGTVTMSVGASPFATMTPAEVSDLGAAVRETATRIESLWVARADPPIEGVTP
;
A
#
# COMPACT_ATOMS: atom_id res chain seq x y z
N MET A 1 22.34 -49.64 32.62
CA MET A 1 20.91 -49.29 32.55
C MET A 1 20.71 -48.22 33.60
N THR A 2 20.85 -46.93 33.30
CA THR A 2 19.97 -46.05 32.50
C THR A 2 20.82 -44.89 31.95
N ALA A 3 21.01 -44.79 30.64
CA ALA A 3 20.28 -43.86 29.75
C ALA A 3 20.57 -42.38 30.04
N HIS A 4 21.62 -41.85 29.39
CA HIS A 4 21.71 -40.45 29.00
C HIS A 4 20.63 -40.18 27.95
N SER A 5 19.75 -39.24 28.25
CA SER A 5 18.86 -38.62 27.27
C SER A 5 19.08 -37.12 27.38
N ASP A 6 20.09 -36.64 26.66
CA ASP A 6 20.15 -35.25 26.21
C ASP A 6 19.04 -35.12 25.15
N GLU A 7 17.96 -34.45 25.52
CA GLU A 7 16.89 -34.05 24.60
C GLU A 7 17.46 -33.07 23.57
N ASP A 8 17.35 -33.42 22.30
CA ASP A 8 17.55 -32.55 21.14
C ASP A 8 16.69 -31.29 21.26
N ASP A 9 17.32 -30.15 21.55
CA ASP A 9 16.73 -28.82 21.43
C ASP A 9 16.54 -28.51 19.92
N PRO A 10 15.32 -28.27 19.42
CA PRO A 10 15.09 -28.07 17.99
C PRO A 10 15.88 -26.86 17.48
N ALA A 11 16.79 -27.15 16.54
CA ALA A 11 17.75 -26.25 15.92
C ALA A 11 17.26 -24.79 15.80
N ARG A 12 17.76 -23.93 16.70
CA ARG A 12 17.68 -22.48 16.57
C ARG A 12 18.30 -22.12 15.20
N PRO A 13 17.60 -21.38 14.32
CA PRO A 13 18.13 -21.07 13.00
C PRO A 13 19.51 -20.42 13.13
N VAL A 14 20.48 -20.93 12.36
CA VAL A 14 21.85 -20.43 12.35
C VAL A 14 21.84 -18.98 11.85
N SER A 15 21.71 -18.03 12.77
CA SER A 15 21.75 -16.60 12.47
C SER A 15 23.21 -16.16 12.36
N SER A 16 23.56 -15.53 11.23
CA SER A 16 24.86 -14.86 11.03
C SER A 16 24.74 -13.41 11.53
N PRO A 17 25.34 -13.05 12.68
CA PRO A 17 25.24 -11.70 13.21
C PRO A 17 25.74 -10.61 12.25
N PRO A 18 26.77 -10.83 11.41
CA PRO A 18 27.15 -9.89 10.36
C PRO A 18 26.05 -9.70 9.31
N THR A 19 25.40 -10.77 8.87
CA THR A 19 24.33 -10.71 7.86
C THR A 19 23.10 -9.98 8.41
N GLU A 20 22.71 -10.29 9.64
CA GLU A 20 21.60 -9.63 10.34
C GLU A 20 21.77 -8.10 10.39
N ARG A 21 23.00 -7.62 10.64
CA ARG A 21 23.29 -6.18 10.66
C ARG A 21 23.13 -5.54 9.28
N VAL A 22 23.47 -6.25 8.21
CA VAL A 22 23.27 -5.77 6.83
C VAL A 22 21.78 -5.61 6.55
N ILE A 23 20.98 -6.63 6.86
CA ILE A 23 19.54 -6.61 6.67
C ILE A 23 18.90 -5.45 7.44
N ARG A 24 19.22 -5.30 8.73
CA ARG A 24 18.69 -4.19 9.55
C ARG A 24 19.06 -2.79 9.05
N ILE A 25 20.21 -2.64 8.38
CA ILE A 25 20.57 -1.37 7.73
C ILE A 25 19.69 -1.12 6.51
N LEU A 26 19.50 -2.14 5.66
CA LEU A 26 18.63 -2.02 4.49
C LEU A 26 17.18 -1.74 4.89
N GLU A 27 16.65 -2.42 5.92
CA GLU A 27 15.32 -2.17 6.49
C GLU A 27 15.18 -0.75 7.05
N LEU A 28 16.18 -0.25 7.78
CA LEU A 28 16.17 1.13 8.28
C LEU A 28 16.08 2.14 7.14
N LEU A 29 16.92 1.98 6.11
CA LEU A 29 16.87 2.84 4.94
C LEU A 29 15.55 2.67 4.18
N ALA A 30 14.94 1.49 4.23
CA ALA A 30 13.66 1.21 3.58
C ALA A 30 12.44 1.75 4.32
N SER A 31 12.56 2.01 5.62
CA SER A 31 11.46 2.56 6.42
C SER A 31 11.05 3.98 6.01
N ASP A 32 11.94 4.74 5.37
CA ASP A 32 11.70 6.10 4.90
C ASP A 32 12.52 6.40 3.63
N PRO A 33 12.05 5.99 2.43
CA PRO A 33 12.84 6.00 1.19
C PRO A 33 13.28 7.40 0.72
N GLU A 34 12.54 8.43 1.10
CA GLU A 34 12.80 9.83 0.74
C GLU A 34 13.81 10.49 1.69
N ARG A 35 14.10 9.86 2.83
CA ARG A 35 15.03 10.37 3.83
C ARG A 35 16.40 9.70 3.71
N GLY A 36 17.43 10.55 3.60
CA GLY A 36 18.81 10.11 3.79
C GLY A 36 19.16 10.01 5.29
N PHE A 37 19.78 8.91 5.70
CA PHE A 37 20.28 8.73 7.06
C PHE A 37 21.79 8.94 7.14
N SER A 38 22.26 9.73 8.10
CA SER A 38 23.70 9.85 8.36
C SER A 38 24.26 8.58 9.00
N LEU A 39 25.58 8.37 8.86
CA LEU A 39 26.27 7.22 9.46
C LEU A 39 26.04 7.12 10.98
N SER A 40 26.07 8.25 11.67
CA SER A 40 25.86 8.36 13.12
C SER A 40 24.44 8.00 13.53
N GLU A 41 23.44 8.39 12.73
CA GLU A 41 22.05 8.01 12.98
C GLU A 41 21.87 6.50 12.81
N ILE A 42 22.38 5.92 11.73
CA ILE A 42 22.30 4.47 11.46
C ILE A 42 22.93 3.69 12.62
N ALA A 43 24.16 4.06 13.01
CA ALA A 43 24.88 3.39 14.10
C ALA A 43 24.12 3.45 15.43
N ARG A 44 23.57 4.64 15.77
CA ARG A 44 22.79 4.86 16.99
C ARG A 44 21.48 4.09 16.99
N MET A 45 20.71 4.15 15.91
CA MET A 45 19.40 3.50 15.80
C MET A 45 19.51 1.98 15.84
N LEU A 46 20.52 1.41 15.17
CA LEU A 46 20.71 -0.03 15.11
C LEU A 46 21.54 -0.60 16.26
N ARG A 47 22.09 0.28 17.12
CA ARG A 47 22.97 -0.05 18.25
C ARG A 47 24.19 -0.88 17.81
N ILE A 48 24.81 -0.46 16.71
CA ILE A 48 26.05 -1.07 16.19
C ILE A 48 27.20 -0.08 16.29
N SER A 49 28.44 -0.59 16.40
CA SER A 49 29.61 0.29 16.50
C SER A 49 29.80 1.10 15.21
N HIS A 50 30.34 2.31 15.35
CA HIS A 50 30.57 3.21 14.22
C HIS A 50 31.46 2.57 13.14
N GLY A 51 32.50 1.82 13.54
CA GLY A 51 33.36 1.08 12.61
C GLY A 51 32.62 -0.02 11.84
N THR A 52 31.72 -0.76 12.52
CA THR A 52 30.90 -1.79 11.87
C THR A 52 29.91 -1.18 10.89
N CYS A 53 29.23 -0.10 11.32
CA CYS A 53 28.31 0.65 10.46
C CYS A 53 29.03 1.14 9.20
N HIS A 54 30.20 1.78 9.37
CA HIS A 54 31.02 2.29 8.28
C HIS A 54 31.41 1.19 7.28
N ALA A 55 31.89 0.04 7.78
CA ALA A 55 32.28 -1.08 6.91
C ALA A 55 31.11 -1.61 6.06
N ILE A 56 29.92 -1.74 6.67
CA ILE A 56 28.72 -2.24 5.97
C ILE A 56 28.27 -1.22 4.92
N VAL A 57 28.05 0.04 5.29
CA VAL A 57 27.54 1.05 4.34
C VAL A 57 28.54 1.33 3.22
N THR A 58 29.84 1.25 3.50
CA THR A 58 30.89 1.35 2.46
C THR A 58 30.76 0.22 1.45
N THR A 59 30.56 -1.01 1.92
CA THR A 59 30.40 -2.19 1.06
C THR A 59 29.13 -2.09 0.21
N LEU A 60 28.00 -1.73 0.83
CA LEU A 60 26.73 -1.53 0.14
C LEU A 60 26.81 -0.41 -0.90
N ALA A 61 27.48 0.70 -0.57
CA ALA A 61 27.65 1.83 -1.49
C ALA A 61 28.56 1.47 -2.68
N ALA A 62 29.65 0.75 -2.43
CA ALA A 62 30.54 0.26 -3.48
C ALA A 62 29.81 -0.66 -4.47
N ARG A 63 28.83 -1.43 -3.99
CA ARG A 63 27.98 -2.32 -4.79
C ARG A 63 26.71 -1.66 -5.32
N GLN A 64 26.54 -0.35 -5.14
CA GLN A 64 25.36 0.42 -5.58
C GLN A 64 24.03 -0.03 -4.94
N TRP A 65 24.07 -0.71 -3.80
CA TRP A 65 22.87 -1.06 -3.01
C TRP A 65 22.32 0.15 -2.26
N ILE A 66 23.20 1.07 -1.88
CA ILE A 66 22.88 2.36 -1.28
C ILE A 66 23.68 3.45 -1.98
N VAL A 67 23.22 4.70 -1.91
CA VAL A 67 23.92 5.87 -2.44
C VAL A 67 24.23 6.82 -1.29
N ARG A 68 25.42 7.43 -1.32
CA ARG A 68 25.81 8.47 -0.38
C ARG A 68 25.69 9.84 -1.04
N ASP A 69 24.86 10.70 -0.48
CA ASP A 69 24.77 12.11 -0.88
C ASP A 69 26.09 12.82 -0.55
N ARG A 70 26.70 13.46 -1.53
CA ARG A 70 28.02 14.11 -1.37
C ARG A 70 27.96 15.40 -0.55
N ARG A 71 26.80 16.05 -0.48
CA ARG A 71 26.60 17.33 0.21
C ARG A 71 26.21 17.14 1.67
N SER A 72 25.26 16.25 1.95
CA SER A 72 24.78 15.96 3.31
C SER A 72 25.54 14.82 3.99
N GLY A 73 26.19 13.94 3.22
CA GLY A 73 26.87 12.75 3.73
C GLY A 73 25.91 11.62 4.14
N SER A 74 24.61 11.80 3.93
CA SER A 74 23.56 10.82 4.23
C SER A 74 23.52 9.69 3.20
N TYR A 75 23.00 8.54 3.62
CA TYR A 75 22.81 7.35 2.81
C TYR A 75 21.33 7.13 2.50
N SER A 76 21.03 6.77 1.26
CA SER A 76 19.71 6.42 0.74
C SER A 76 19.79 5.18 -0.17
N TRP A 77 18.68 4.76 -0.76
CA TRP A 77 18.64 3.61 -1.65
C TRP A 77 19.52 3.79 -2.88
N GLY A 78 20.14 2.69 -3.32
CA GLY A 78 20.92 2.63 -4.54
C GLY A 78 20.20 1.84 -5.64
N PRO A 79 20.63 2.02 -6.90
CA PRO A 79 19.96 1.43 -8.06
C PRO A 79 19.96 -0.10 -8.05
N ALA A 80 20.92 -0.76 -7.40
CA ALA A 80 20.94 -2.23 -7.30
C ALA A 80 19.79 -2.75 -6.40
N LEU A 81 19.43 -2.02 -5.35
CA LEU A 81 18.30 -2.37 -4.48
C LEU A 81 16.96 -2.13 -5.20
N ALA A 82 16.85 -1.03 -5.93
CA ALA A 82 15.68 -0.74 -6.76
C ALA A 82 15.47 -1.78 -7.88
N ALA A 83 16.56 -2.33 -8.43
CA ALA A 83 16.50 -3.40 -9.42
C ALA A 83 16.05 -4.76 -8.85
N LEU A 84 16.18 -4.97 -7.53
CA LEU A 84 15.74 -6.18 -6.82
C LEU A 84 14.32 -6.08 -6.28
N ALA A 85 13.82 -4.87 -6.05
CA ALA A 85 12.40 -4.65 -5.82
C ALA A 85 11.68 -5.15 -7.09
N ARG A 86 11.10 -6.36 -7.01
CA ARG A 86 10.48 -7.05 -8.15
C ARG A 86 9.67 -6.02 -8.93
N PRO A 87 10.06 -5.66 -10.17
CA PRO A 87 9.22 -4.79 -10.95
C PRO A 87 7.91 -5.56 -11.10
N VAL A 88 6.83 -5.05 -10.49
CA VAL A 88 5.49 -5.50 -10.82
C VAL A 88 5.44 -5.39 -12.34
N ASN A 89 5.40 -6.52 -13.04
CA ASN A 89 5.33 -6.49 -14.49
C ASN A 89 3.90 -6.06 -14.83
N LYS A 90 3.68 -4.75 -14.80
CA LYS A 90 2.36 -4.08 -14.88
C LYS A 90 1.55 -4.60 -16.08
N GLN A 91 2.25 -4.89 -17.19
CA GLN A 91 1.66 -5.45 -18.41
C GLN A 91 0.94 -6.78 -18.20
N ALA A 92 1.30 -7.55 -17.16
CA ALA A 92 0.73 -8.86 -16.95
C ALA A 92 -0.64 -8.87 -16.29
N PHE A 93 -0.98 -7.80 -15.56
CA PHE A 93 -2.31 -7.67 -14.95
C PHE A 93 -3.27 -6.91 -15.87
N ARG A 94 -2.76 -6.20 -16.87
CA ARG A 94 -3.55 -5.44 -17.83
C ARG A 94 -4.71 -6.24 -18.47
N PRO A 95 -4.58 -7.54 -18.83
CA PRO A 95 -5.71 -8.32 -19.31
C PRO A 95 -6.85 -8.47 -18.29
N GLU A 96 -6.52 -8.63 -17.01
CA GLU A 96 -7.51 -8.69 -15.92
C GLU A 96 -8.24 -7.35 -15.76
N LEU A 97 -7.48 -6.25 -15.81
CA LEU A 97 -8.05 -4.91 -15.74
C LEU A 97 -8.97 -4.63 -16.94
N GLN A 98 -8.54 -5.01 -18.15
CA GLN A 98 -9.31 -4.78 -19.38
C GLN A 98 -10.62 -5.57 -19.33
N ARG A 99 -10.59 -6.83 -18.90
CA ARG A 99 -11.81 -7.63 -18.74
C ARG A 99 -12.79 -6.96 -17.78
N LEU A 100 -12.31 -6.55 -16.60
CA LEU A 100 -13.17 -5.85 -15.64
C LEU A 100 -13.76 -4.58 -16.26
N SER A 101 -12.95 -3.79 -16.97
CA SER A 101 -13.41 -2.57 -17.65
C SER A 101 -14.46 -2.84 -18.72
N ASP A 102 -14.29 -3.91 -19.51
CA ASP A 102 -15.25 -4.34 -20.53
C ASP A 102 -16.56 -4.82 -19.88
N ASP A 103 -16.47 -5.54 -18.76
CA ASP A 103 -17.63 -6.07 -18.03
C ASP A 103 -18.46 -4.98 -17.36
N VAL A 104 -17.80 -3.98 -16.75
CA VAL A 104 -18.49 -2.92 -16.00
C VAL A 104 -18.71 -1.64 -16.80
N GLY A 105 -18.04 -1.47 -17.95
CA GLY A 105 -18.12 -0.26 -18.77
C GLY A 105 -17.54 0.99 -18.11
N MET A 106 -16.55 0.84 -17.22
CA MET A 106 -15.99 1.92 -16.41
C MET A 106 -14.46 1.97 -16.50
N GLN A 107 -13.88 3.09 -16.09
CA GLN A 107 -12.45 3.17 -15.85
C GLN A 107 -12.07 2.23 -14.69
N VAL A 108 -11.03 1.42 -14.94
CA VAL A 108 -10.41 0.53 -13.96
C VAL A 108 -8.96 0.94 -13.76
N VAL A 109 -8.52 0.96 -12.51
CA VAL A 109 -7.15 1.31 -12.13
C VAL A 109 -6.52 0.26 -11.24
N LEU A 110 -5.21 0.11 -11.37
CA LEU A 110 -4.36 -0.65 -10.46
C LEU A 110 -3.53 0.32 -9.62
N GLY A 111 -3.76 0.32 -8.30
CA GLY A 111 -2.95 1.03 -7.32
C GLY A 111 -1.87 0.12 -6.75
N THR A 112 -0.65 0.62 -6.60
CA THR A 112 0.46 -0.08 -5.95
C THR A 112 0.98 0.74 -4.77
N ARG A 113 1.13 0.10 -3.62
CA ARG A 113 1.69 0.73 -2.43
C ARG A 113 3.18 1.03 -2.63
N GLN A 114 3.57 2.26 -2.33
CA GLN A 114 4.93 2.77 -2.27
C GLN A 114 5.11 3.51 -0.95
N GLY A 115 5.56 2.80 0.09
CA GLY A 115 5.68 3.34 1.44
C GLY A 115 4.31 3.81 2.00
N PRO A 116 4.16 5.09 2.37
CA PRO A 116 2.91 5.67 2.88
C PRO A 116 1.95 6.16 1.77
N THR A 117 2.21 5.85 0.50
CA THR A 117 1.43 6.33 -0.65
C THR A 117 0.99 5.16 -1.52
N VAL A 118 -0.15 5.28 -2.19
CA VAL A 118 -0.59 4.42 -3.28
C VAL A 118 -0.38 5.17 -4.59
N VAL A 119 0.25 4.52 -5.56
CA VAL A 119 0.47 5.08 -6.90
C VAL A 119 -0.35 4.29 -7.90
N VAL A 120 -1.10 4.98 -8.74
CA VAL A 120 -1.79 4.35 -9.86
C VAL A 120 -0.74 3.94 -10.88
N THR A 121 -0.57 2.63 -11.07
CA THR A 121 0.49 2.07 -11.92
C THR A 121 -0.02 1.63 -13.29
N ASP A 122 -1.31 1.30 -13.41
CA ASP A 122 -1.98 0.99 -14.67
C ASP A 122 -3.43 1.48 -14.64
N ALA A 123 -3.98 1.79 -15.81
CA ALA A 123 -5.34 2.27 -15.99
C ALA A 123 -5.87 1.86 -17.38
N VAL A 124 -7.10 1.37 -17.42
CA VAL A 124 -7.80 0.98 -18.65
C VAL A 124 -9.26 1.46 -18.60
N GLY A 125 -9.89 1.51 -19.77
CA GLY A 125 -11.22 2.09 -19.91
C GLY A 125 -11.22 3.62 -19.83
N GLU A 126 -12.36 4.20 -20.17
CA GLU A 126 -12.59 5.64 -20.06
C GLU A 126 -13.39 5.96 -18.81
N SER A 127 -13.08 7.09 -18.18
CA SER A 127 -13.96 7.65 -17.15
C SER A 127 -15.02 8.48 -17.85
N LEU A 128 -16.30 8.14 -17.66
CA LEU A 128 -17.42 8.94 -18.17
C LEU A 128 -17.57 10.27 -17.42
N ALA A 129 -16.87 10.44 -16.29
CA ALA A 129 -16.85 11.66 -15.50
C ALA A 129 -15.55 12.46 -15.75
N ALA A 130 -15.59 13.78 -15.54
CA ALA A 130 -14.45 14.68 -15.70
C ALA A 130 -13.24 14.39 -14.77
N LEU A 131 -13.36 13.38 -13.91
CA LEU A 131 -12.34 12.94 -12.96
C LEU A 131 -11.72 11.63 -13.47
N GLN A 132 -10.93 11.72 -14.52
CA GLN A 132 -10.16 10.58 -15.01
C GLN A 132 -8.95 10.37 -14.10
N VAL A 133 -8.76 9.14 -13.64
CA VAL A 133 -7.59 8.75 -12.84
C VAL A 133 -6.47 8.36 -13.79
N SER A 134 -5.35 9.07 -13.73
CA SER A 134 -4.21 8.84 -14.63
C SER A 134 -3.13 8.00 -13.97
N VAL A 135 -2.39 7.23 -14.78
CA VAL A 135 -1.16 6.56 -14.32
C VAL A 135 -0.20 7.60 -13.76
N GLY A 136 0.42 7.30 -12.62
CA GLY A 136 1.27 8.20 -11.86
C GLY A 136 0.54 8.98 -10.77
N PHE A 137 -0.79 8.99 -10.75
CA PHE A 137 -1.56 9.62 -9.68
C PHE A 137 -1.22 9.01 -8.31
N ARG A 138 -1.08 9.86 -7.29
CA ARG A 138 -0.58 9.48 -5.95
C ARG A 138 -1.63 9.81 -4.89
N MET A 139 -1.98 8.81 -4.07
CA MET A 139 -2.90 8.94 -2.95
C MET A 139 -2.21 8.58 -1.64
N PRO A 140 -2.23 9.46 -0.62
CA PRO A 140 -1.65 9.11 0.68
C PRO A 140 -2.49 8.03 1.39
N ILE A 141 -1.82 7.08 2.05
CA ILE A 141 -2.45 6.11 2.94
C ILE A 141 -2.66 6.77 4.31
N VAL A 142 -3.67 7.65 4.35
CA VAL A 142 -4.09 8.37 5.55
C VAL A 142 -5.60 8.43 5.56
N ALA A 143 -6.21 8.41 6.74
CA ALA A 143 -7.67 8.50 6.80
C ALA A 143 -8.17 9.80 6.14
N PRO A 144 -9.32 9.75 5.45
CA PRO A 144 -10.19 8.59 5.25
C PRO A 144 -9.84 7.71 4.03
N PHE A 145 -8.72 7.97 3.33
CA PHE A 145 -8.36 7.36 2.05
C PHE A 145 -7.66 6.00 2.17
N CYS A 146 -7.68 5.25 1.07
CA CYS A 146 -6.96 3.98 0.89
C CYS A 146 -7.29 2.94 1.97
N ARG A 147 -8.57 2.82 2.33
CA ARG A 147 -9.03 1.94 3.43
C ARG A 147 -8.76 0.48 3.16
N GLU A 148 -8.81 0.06 1.91
CA GLU A 148 -8.51 -1.29 1.45
C GLU A 148 -7.09 -1.74 1.84
N PHE A 149 -6.13 -0.82 2.01
CA PHE A 149 -4.77 -1.15 2.46
C PHE A 149 -4.63 -1.29 3.99
N VAL A 150 -5.66 -0.91 4.75
CA VAL A 150 -5.59 -0.76 6.21
C VAL A 150 -6.67 -1.59 6.93
N ALA A 151 -7.75 -1.95 6.23
CA ALA A 151 -8.88 -2.70 6.77
C ALA A 151 -8.47 -4.05 7.37
N GLU A 152 -7.41 -4.69 6.87
CA GLU A 152 -6.90 -5.96 7.36
C GLU A 152 -5.70 -5.81 8.29
N ALA A 153 -5.14 -4.60 8.39
CA ALA A 153 -3.95 -4.34 9.18
C ALA A 153 -4.19 -4.46 10.69
N GLY A 154 -3.11 -4.69 11.43
CA GLY A 154 -3.14 -4.78 12.89
C GLY A 154 -3.58 -3.48 13.60
N PRO A 155 -4.00 -3.54 14.88
CA PRO A 155 -4.59 -2.41 15.60
C PRO A 155 -3.72 -1.15 15.63
N GLN A 156 -2.39 -1.31 15.67
CA GLN A 156 -1.45 -0.20 15.68
C GLN A 156 -1.46 0.57 14.36
N VAL A 157 -1.41 -0.13 13.22
CA VAL A 157 -1.46 0.49 11.89
C VAL A 157 -2.78 1.22 11.67
N ARG A 158 -3.91 0.61 12.08
CA ARG A 158 -5.23 1.26 12.02
C ARG A 158 -5.26 2.54 12.87
N LYS A 159 -4.66 2.50 14.07
CA LYS A 159 -4.57 3.66 14.97
C LYS A 159 -3.72 4.79 14.38
N GLU A 160 -2.59 4.46 13.76
CA GLU A 160 -1.71 5.42 13.08
C GLU A 160 -2.40 6.05 11.88
N TRP A 161 -3.10 5.26 11.06
CA TRP A 161 -3.88 5.74 9.93
C TRP A 161 -4.97 6.74 10.33
N VAL A 162 -5.73 6.46 11.40
CA VAL A 162 -6.69 7.42 11.97
C VAL A 162 -5.97 8.63 12.60
N GLY A 163 -4.81 8.42 13.23
CA GLY A 163 -3.99 9.46 13.82
C GLY A 163 -3.45 10.48 12.81
N GLY A 164 -3.27 10.07 11.54
CA GLY A 164 -2.87 10.97 10.47
C GLY A 164 -3.88 12.09 10.15
N LEU A 165 -5.13 11.98 10.65
CA LEU A 165 -6.09 13.08 10.65
C LEU A 165 -5.79 14.18 11.68
N GLY A 166 -4.79 13.98 12.54
CA GLY A 166 -4.56 14.81 13.71
C GLY A 166 -5.56 14.48 14.82
N SER A 167 -6.52 15.38 15.05
CA SER A 167 -7.46 15.30 16.16
C SER A 167 -8.91 15.07 15.69
N PRO A 168 -9.24 13.93 15.05
CA PRO A 168 -10.58 13.68 14.56
C PRO A 168 -11.57 13.55 15.73
N SER A 169 -12.81 14.00 15.48
CA SER A 169 -13.89 13.91 16.47
C SER A 169 -14.11 12.45 16.94
N PRO A 170 -14.56 12.21 18.19
CA PRO A 170 -14.87 10.85 18.66
C PRO A 170 -15.89 10.12 17.78
N ARG A 171 -16.81 10.86 17.16
CA ARG A 171 -17.80 10.33 16.21
C ARG A 171 -17.13 9.83 14.93
N LEU A 172 -16.27 10.64 14.32
CA LEU A 172 -15.52 10.24 13.11
C LEU A 172 -14.61 9.04 13.41
N ARG A 173 -13.90 9.05 14.54
CA ARG A 173 -13.04 7.94 14.97
C ARG A 173 -13.81 6.61 15.07
N ARG A 174 -14.99 6.61 15.71
CA ARG A 174 -15.86 5.42 15.79
C ARG A 174 -16.35 4.99 14.42
N ARG A 175 -16.76 5.95 13.57
CA ARG A 175 -17.20 5.65 12.21
C ARG A 175 -16.11 4.99 11.39
N LEU A 176 -14.89 5.55 11.39
CA LEU A 176 -13.75 5.01 10.64
C LEU A 176 -13.41 3.59 11.10
N GLY A 177 -13.47 3.31 12.40
CA GLY A 177 -13.33 1.94 12.92
C GLY A 177 -14.36 0.99 12.33
N ALA A 178 -15.66 1.34 12.42
CA ALA A 178 -16.74 0.54 11.86
C ALA A 178 -16.62 0.35 10.34
N VAL A 179 -16.16 1.38 9.62
CA VAL A 179 -15.92 1.29 8.18
C VAL A 179 -14.77 0.32 7.87
N LEU A 180 -13.65 0.37 8.60
CA LEU A 180 -12.55 -0.58 8.38
C LEU A 180 -12.99 -2.03 8.63
N ASP A 181 -13.81 -2.25 9.67
CA ASP A 181 -14.37 -3.57 9.95
C ASP A 181 -15.33 -4.02 8.82
N GLU A 182 -16.13 -3.11 8.28
CA GLU A 182 -17.01 -3.40 7.15
C GLU A 182 -16.23 -3.70 5.86
N VAL A 183 -15.22 -2.90 5.53
CA VAL A 183 -14.34 -3.12 4.37
C VAL A 183 -13.69 -4.50 4.46
N ARG A 184 -13.21 -4.89 5.65
CA ARG A 184 -12.65 -6.21 5.91
C ARG A 184 -13.70 -7.32 5.73
N ASN A 185 -14.92 -7.12 6.23
CA ASN A 185 -15.97 -8.15 6.16
C ASN A 185 -16.45 -8.40 4.73
N ARG A 186 -16.68 -7.35 3.93
CA ARG A 186 -17.20 -7.49 2.56
C ARG A 186 -16.10 -7.68 1.50
N GLY A 187 -14.87 -7.26 1.81
CA GLY A 187 -13.69 -7.43 0.96
C GLY A 187 -13.46 -6.34 -0.08
N TYR A 188 -14.07 -5.16 0.08
CA TYR A 188 -13.85 -3.99 -0.79
C TYR A 188 -14.21 -2.69 -0.08
N ALA A 189 -13.60 -1.57 -0.48
CA ALA A 189 -13.89 -0.21 -0.04
C ALA A 189 -14.81 0.51 -1.05
N ILE A 190 -15.71 1.36 -0.55
CA ILE A 190 -16.58 2.20 -1.38
C ILE A 190 -16.30 3.67 -1.07
N GLU A 191 -15.93 4.44 -2.08
CA GLU A 191 -15.90 5.89 -1.98
C GLU A 191 -17.22 6.51 -2.37
N ARG A 192 -17.80 7.27 -1.43
CA ARG A 192 -19.01 8.05 -1.67
C ARG A 192 -18.68 9.27 -2.50
N MET A 193 -19.49 9.53 -3.52
CA MET A 193 -19.39 10.74 -4.30
C MET A 193 -20.11 11.90 -3.58
N SER A 194 -19.32 12.84 -3.06
CA SER A 194 -19.79 14.11 -2.50
C SER A 194 -19.09 15.31 -3.16
N ARG A 195 -19.57 16.54 -2.91
CA ARG A 195 -18.91 17.75 -3.43
C ARG A 195 -17.52 17.92 -2.83
N GLU A 196 -17.37 17.55 -1.56
CA GLU A 196 -16.15 17.61 -0.78
C GLU A 196 -15.14 16.58 -1.31
N TYR A 197 -15.59 15.34 -1.54
CA TYR A 197 -14.77 14.31 -2.18
C TYR A 197 -14.19 14.82 -3.51
N VAL A 198 -15.03 15.35 -4.39
CA VAL A 198 -14.59 15.88 -5.69
C VAL A 198 -13.56 16.99 -5.53
N ARG A 199 -13.79 17.96 -4.62
CA ARG A 199 -12.83 19.06 -4.39
C ARG A 199 -11.47 18.57 -3.89
N VAL A 200 -11.47 17.63 -2.94
CA VAL A 200 -10.23 17.03 -2.44
C VAL A 200 -9.51 16.29 -3.54
N TYR A 201 -10.24 15.44 -4.25
CA TYR A 201 -9.67 14.62 -5.31
C TYR A 201 -9.07 15.49 -6.42
N SER A 202 -9.76 16.55 -6.84
CA SER A 202 -9.22 17.52 -7.81
C SER A 202 -7.98 18.27 -7.28
N ALA A 203 -7.95 18.62 -6.00
CA ALA A 203 -6.77 19.27 -5.39
C ALA A 203 -5.57 18.30 -5.35
N LEU A 204 -5.80 17.04 -4.98
CA LEU A 204 -4.77 15.99 -4.99
C LEU A 204 -4.25 15.75 -6.41
N GLN A 205 -5.13 15.74 -7.41
CA GLN A 205 -4.73 15.62 -8.82
C GLN A 205 -3.88 16.80 -9.28
N ALA A 206 -4.25 18.03 -8.91
CA ALA A 206 -3.48 19.23 -9.24
C ALA A 206 -2.09 19.21 -8.59
N LEU A 207 -2.00 18.83 -7.30
CA LEU A 207 -0.73 18.73 -6.59
C LEU A 207 0.16 17.61 -7.15
N ALA A 208 -0.43 16.47 -7.53
CA ALA A 208 0.31 15.36 -8.14
C ALA A 208 0.91 15.72 -9.51
N ALA A 209 0.35 16.70 -10.23
CA ALA A 209 0.93 17.22 -11.47
C ALA A 209 2.19 18.07 -11.22
N GLU A 210 2.38 18.58 -10.00
CA GLU A 210 3.48 19.47 -9.63
C GLU A 210 4.62 18.78 -8.84
N GLY A 211 4.44 17.54 -8.34
CA GLY A 211 5.49 16.79 -7.64
C GLY A 211 5.00 15.81 -6.57
N GLN A 212 5.90 15.43 -5.64
CA GLN A 212 5.58 14.52 -4.54
C GLN A 212 4.50 15.12 -3.61
N PRO A 213 3.57 14.31 -3.08
CA PRO A 213 2.60 14.78 -2.11
C PRO A 213 3.32 15.24 -0.85
N ASP A 214 3.23 16.53 -0.58
CA ASP A 214 3.82 17.24 0.54
C ASP A 214 2.96 17.17 1.82
N GLU A 215 3.45 17.77 2.90
CA GLU A 215 2.70 17.94 4.16
C GLU A 215 1.34 18.65 3.93
N ILE A 216 1.20 19.43 2.84
CA ILE A 216 -0.02 20.13 2.45
C ILE A 216 -1.07 19.14 1.96
N THR A 217 -0.69 18.14 1.16
CA THR A 217 -1.55 17.03 0.73
C THR A 217 -2.13 16.27 1.93
N ALA A 218 -1.30 15.95 2.93
CA ALA A 218 -1.74 15.29 4.16
C ALA A 218 -2.65 16.20 5.02
N ARG A 219 -2.35 17.50 5.11
CA ARG A 219 -3.19 18.48 5.81
C ARG A 219 -4.53 18.72 5.12
N LEU A 220 -4.57 18.71 3.79
CA LEU A 220 -5.81 18.77 3.02
C LEU A 220 -6.65 17.52 3.31
N ALA A 221 -6.06 16.31 3.20
CA ALA A 221 -6.75 15.08 3.57
C ALA A 221 -7.35 15.12 4.99
N SER A 222 -6.60 15.64 5.97
CA SER A 222 -7.05 15.87 7.35
C SER A 222 -8.20 16.87 7.44
N ALA A 223 -8.12 18.02 6.77
CA ALA A 223 -9.11 19.08 6.81
C ALA A 223 -10.48 18.69 6.21
N PHE A 224 -10.49 17.73 5.28
CA PHE A 224 -11.71 17.31 4.60
C PHE A 224 -12.34 16.03 5.17
N ALA A 225 -11.64 15.30 6.03
CA ALA A 225 -12.13 14.05 6.61
C ALA A 225 -13.39 14.20 7.47
N ASP A 226 -13.53 15.34 8.17
CA ASP A 226 -14.73 15.65 8.96
C ASP A 226 -15.95 15.97 8.08
N LEU A 227 -15.74 16.26 6.78
CA LEU A 227 -16.78 16.64 5.84
C LEU A 227 -17.24 15.50 4.93
N THR A 228 -16.46 14.42 4.83
CA THR A 228 -16.78 13.26 3.99
C THR A 228 -17.53 12.20 4.80
N VAL A 229 -18.75 11.85 4.39
CA VAL A 229 -19.34 10.57 4.80
C VAL A 229 -18.56 9.48 4.08
N VAL A 230 -17.66 8.84 4.80
CA VAL A 230 -16.78 7.79 4.28
C VAL A 230 -17.54 6.48 4.26
N ASP A 231 -17.57 5.84 3.10
CA ASP A 231 -18.11 4.50 2.87
C ASP A 231 -19.56 4.27 3.32
N TYR A 232 -20.20 3.20 2.85
CA TYR A 232 -21.52 2.78 3.30
C TYR A 232 -21.42 1.63 4.30
N LEU A 233 -21.92 1.85 5.52
CA LEU A 233 -22.15 0.78 6.49
C LEU A 233 -23.41 -0.01 6.08
N PRO A 234 -23.61 -1.25 6.57
CA PRO A 234 -24.70 -2.12 6.13
C PRO A 234 -26.08 -1.44 6.07
N GLY A 235 -26.54 -0.82 7.16
CA GLY A 235 -27.85 -0.13 7.18
C GLY A 235 -27.90 1.17 6.36
N GLU A 236 -26.77 1.64 5.83
CA GLU A 236 -26.71 2.81 4.95
C GLU A 236 -26.84 2.42 3.47
N LEU A 237 -26.65 1.13 3.11
CA LEU A 237 -26.84 0.60 1.76
C LEU A 237 -28.30 0.21 1.45
N ASP A 238 -29.19 0.21 2.46
CA ASP A 238 -30.60 -0.19 2.29
C ASP A 238 -31.45 0.87 1.55
N SER A 239 -30.90 2.07 1.31
CA SER A 239 -31.60 3.11 0.53
C SER A 239 -31.66 2.77 -0.96
N THR A 240 -32.60 3.35 -1.69
CA THR A 240 -32.82 3.04 -3.11
C THR A 240 -31.68 3.45 -4.04
N GLU A 241 -30.91 4.48 -3.65
CA GLU A 241 -29.88 5.08 -4.49
C GLU A 241 -28.66 5.54 -3.68
N HIS A 242 -27.47 5.29 -4.24
CA HIS A 242 -26.17 5.55 -3.63
C HIS A 242 -25.24 6.24 -4.61
N ARG A 243 -24.66 7.37 -4.20
CA ARG A 243 -23.70 8.12 -5.02
C ARG A 243 -22.31 7.54 -4.80
N VAL A 244 -21.78 6.83 -5.79
CA VAL A 244 -20.50 6.11 -5.71
C VAL A 244 -19.49 6.75 -6.64
N ALA A 245 -18.32 7.09 -6.10
CA ALA A 245 -17.18 7.59 -6.85
C ALA A 245 -16.28 6.45 -7.31
N ASN A 246 -15.97 5.51 -6.40
CA ASN A 246 -15.03 4.41 -6.65
C ASN A 246 -15.36 3.21 -5.77
N VAL A 247 -15.12 2.01 -6.27
CA VAL A 247 -15.12 0.76 -5.48
C VAL A 247 -13.78 0.07 -5.70
N ALA A 248 -13.08 -0.31 -4.64
CA ALA A 248 -11.74 -0.91 -4.72
C ALA A 248 -11.56 -2.11 -3.80
N ALA A 249 -10.88 -3.15 -4.28
CA ALA A 249 -10.55 -4.34 -3.51
C ALA A 249 -9.03 -4.44 -3.28
N PRO A 250 -8.60 -4.90 -2.09
CA PRO A 250 -7.20 -5.15 -1.81
C PRO A 250 -6.68 -6.34 -2.62
N ILE A 251 -5.39 -6.31 -2.96
CA ILE A 251 -4.66 -7.41 -3.57
C ILE A 251 -3.49 -7.73 -2.64
N HIS A 252 -3.48 -8.97 -2.16
CA HIS A 252 -2.48 -9.47 -1.23
C HIS A 252 -1.23 -9.97 -1.95
N ASP A 253 -0.08 -9.76 -1.33
CA ASP A 253 1.17 -10.42 -1.68
C ASP A 253 1.25 -11.81 -1.01
N VAL A 254 2.28 -12.58 -1.36
CA VAL A 254 2.52 -13.95 -0.89
C VAL A 254 2.60 -14.07 0.64
N ASP A 255 2.94 -12.99 1.34
CA ASP A 255 3.02 -12.90 2.80
C ASP A 255 1.68 -12.51 3.46
N GLY A 256 0.62 -12.30 2.67
CA GLY A 256 -0.68 -11.84 3.13
C GLY A 256 -0.75 -10.33 3.36
N THR A 257 0.28 -9.55 3.01
CA THR A 257 0.25 -8.09 3.10
C THR A 257 -0.45 -7.49 1.88
N VAL A 258 -1.31 -6.49 2.08
CA VAL A 258 -1.90 -5.73 0.96
C VAL A 258 -0.85 -4.82 0.32
N THR A 259 -0.43 -5.14 -0.91
CA THR A 259 0.59 -4.39 -1.66
C THR A 259 0.01 -3.67 -2.88
N MET A 260 -1.16 -4.10 -3.36
CA MET A 260 -1.86 -3.48 -4.47
C MET A 260 -3.37 -3.37 -4.17
N SER A 261 -4.07 -2.59 -4.98
CA SER A 261 -5.53 -2.59 -5.04
C SER A 261 -5.99 -2.44 -6.49
N VAL A 262 -7.12 -3.05 -6.83
CA VAL A 262 -7.82 -2.81 -8.09
C VAL A 262 -9.11 -2.08 -7.80
N GLY A 263 -9.40 -1.02 -8.57
CA GLY A 263 -10.60 -0.22 -8.38
C GLY A 263 -11.30 0.13 -9.68
N ALA A 264 -12.62 0.26 -9.60
CA ALA A 264 -13.49 0.71 -10.69
C ALA A 264 -14.22 1.99 -10.26
N SER A 265 -14.25 2.99 -11.16
CA SER A 265 -14.69 4.34 -10.84
C SER A 265 -15.98 4.73 -11.60
N PRO A 266 -17.18 4.43 -11.06
CA PRO A 266 -18.45 4.73 -11.72
C PRO A 266 -18.80 6.22 -11.76
N PHE A 267 -18.44 7.00 -10.73
CA PHE A 267 -18.88 8.39 -10.57
C PHE A 267 -20.38 8.63 -10.84
N ALA A 268 -21.23 7.73 -10.34
CA ALA A 268 -22.64 7.66 -10.66
C ALA A 268 -23.52 7.45 -9.42
N THR A 269 -24.83 7.56 -9.62
CA THR A 269 -25.83 7.06 -8.67
C THR A 269 -26.14 5.61 -9.03
N MET A 270 -26.09 4.72 -8.05
CA MET A 270 -26.23 3.26 -8.21
C MET A 270 -27.24 2.72 -7.20
N THR A 271 -27.98 1.71 -7.58
CA THR A 271 -28.84 0.91 -6.70
C THR A 271 -27.99 0.01 -5.79
N PRO A 272 -28.54 -0.52 -4.68
CA PRO A 272 -27.82 -1.44 -3.81
C PRO A 272 -27.29 -2.69 -4.54
N ALA A 273 -28.07 -3.21 -5.50
CA ALA A 273 -27.69 -4.36 -6.32
C ALA A 273 -26.47 -4.04 -7.19
N GLU A 274 -26.48 -2.91 -7.91
CA GLU A 274 -25.36 -2.49 -8.76
C GLU A 274 -24.08 -2.25 -7.94
N VAL A 275 -24.18 -1.70 -6.72
CA VAL A 275 -23.02 -1.54 -5.82
C VAL A 275 -22.48 -2.91 -5.38
N SER A 276 -23.37 -3.86 -5.07
CA SER A 276 -22.98 -5.22 -4.69
C SER A 276 -22.30 -5.97 -5.83
N ASP A 277 -22.86 -5.87 -7.04
CA ASP A 277 -22.34 -6.51 -8.25
C ASP A 277 -20.97 -5.93 -8.63
N LEU A 278 -20.82 -4.60 -8.59
CA LEU A 278 -19.52 -3.94 -8.81
C LEU A 278 -18.49 -4.36 -7.75
N GLY A 279 -18.90 -4.42 -6.47
CA GLY A 279 -18.08 -4.90 -5.37
C GLY A 279 -17.60 -6.34 -5.55
N ALA A 280 -18.49 -7.22 -6.01
CA ALA A 280 -18.14 -8.61 -6.33
C ALA A 280 -17.15 -8.70 -7.50
N ALA A 281 -17.38 -7.92 -8.56
CA ALA A 281 -16.53 -7.90 -9.76
C ALA A 281 -15.11 -7.40 -9.47
N VAL A 282 -14.95 -6.32 -8.68
CA VAL A 282 -13.61 -5.84 -8.28
C VAL A 282 -12.89 -6.86 -7.38
N ARG A 283 -13.61 -7.50 -6.46
CA ARG A 283 -13.04 -8.50 -5.53
C ARG A 283 -12.59 -9.75 -6.28
N GLU A 284 -13.41 -10.26 -7.20
CA GLU A 284 -13.05 -11.42 -8.02
C GLU A 284 -11.82 -11.12 -8.90
N THR A 285 -11.74 -9.91 -9.44
CA THR A 285 -10.58 -9.45 -10.22
C THR A 285 -9.32 -9.35 -9.35
N ALA A 286 -9.45 -8.87 -8.10
CA ALA A 286 -8.35 -8.88 -7.15
C ALA A 286 -7.82 -10.32 -6.93
N THR A 287 -8.70 -11.28 -6.65
CA THR A 287 -8.32 -12.69 -6.46
C THR A 287 -7.63 -13.32 -7.69
N ARG A 288 -8.05 -12.96 -8.91
CA ARG A 288 -7.37 -13.39 -10.13
C ARG A 288 -5.96 -12.79 -10.24
N ILE A 289 -5.80 -11.51 -9.93
CA ILE A 289 -4.49 -10.86 -9.90
C ILE A 289 -3.59 -11.49 -8.85
N GLU A 290 -4.10 -11.77 -7.65
CA GLU A 290 -3.38 -12.48 -6.57
C GLU A 290 -2.87 -13.84 -7.07
N SER A 291 -3.73 -14.62 -7.71
CA SER A 291 -3.38 -15.94 -8.25
C SER A 291 -2.26 -15.86 -9.30
N LEU A 292 -2.33 -14.87 -10.20
CA LEU A 292 -1.28 -14.62 -11.20
C LEU A 292 0.04 -14.15 -10.57
N TRP A 293 -0.05 -13.39 -9.48
CA TRP A 293 1.10 -12.88 -8.75
C TRP A 293 1.83 -14.01 -8.00
N VAL A 294 1.08 -14.85 -7.28
CA VAL A 294 1.60 -16.03 -6.58
C VAL A 294 2.22 -17.04 -7.56
N ALA A 295 1.54 -17.34 -8.67
CA ALA A 295 2.04 -18.28 -9.68
C ALA A 295 3.35 -17.85 -10.34
N ARG A 296 3.71 -16.57 -10.26
CA ARG A 296 4.97 -16.02 -10.76
C ARG A 296 6.05 -15.89 -9.70
N ALA A 297 5.71 -16.10 -8.43
CA ALA A 297 6.66 -16.01 -7.33
C ALA A 297 7.60 -17.21 -7.24
N ASP A 298 7.23 -18.35 -7.87
CA ASP A 298 8.07 -19.54 -8.02
C ASP A 298 8.60 -19.70 -9.45
N PRO A 299 9.91 -19.97 -9.59
CA PRO A 299 10.30 -21.29 -10.04
C PRO A 299 11.01 -22.05 -8.91
N PRO A 300 10.79 -23.38 -8.78
CA PRO A 300 11.57 -24.18 -7.86
C PRO A 300 13.05 -24.04 -8.20
N ILE A 301 13.88 -23.84 -7.18
CA ILE A 301 15.33 -24.03 -7.29
C ILE A 301 15.52 -25.54 -7.49
N GLU A 302 15.47 -25.99 -8.74
CA GLU A 302 15.98 -27.30 -9.10
C GLU A 302 17.52 -27.27 -8.95
N GLY A 303 18.02 -28.09 -8.03
CA GLY A 303 19.43 -28.46 -8.00
C GLY A 303 20.25 -27.92 -6.84
N VAL A 304 19.85 -28.22 -5.60
CA VAL A 304 20.83 -28.48 -4.53
C VAL A 304 20.34 -29.68 -3.72
N THR A 305 20.66 -30.89 -4.19
CA THR A 305 20.69 -32.07 -3.33
C THR A 305 22.04 -32.10 -2.58
N PRO A 306 22.05 -32.54 -1.30
CA PRO A 306 23.26 -32.60 -0.47
C PRO A 306 24.30 -33.60 -0.98
#